data_AF-A0A7C1QX03-F1
#
_entry.id   AF-A0A7C1QX03-F1
#
_cell.length_a   1.000
_cell.length_b   1.000
_cell.length_c   1.000
_cell.angle_alpha   90.00
_cell.angle_beta   90.00
_cell.angle_gamma   90.00
#
_symmetry.space_group_name_H-M   'P 1'
#
loop_
_entity.id
_entity.type
_entity.pdbx_description
1 polymer ?
#
loop_
_entity_poly.entity_id
_entity_poly.type
_entity_poly.pdbx_seq_one_letter_code
_entity_poly.pdbx_strand_id
1 'polypeptide(L)'
;MMIDLTIDGQPLKVEEGSTILQAAERVGIKIPTLCYHKALSPYGACRICLVEIGRNGRSQIQASCQYRVQSGIVVRTSSERVIRTRKIMVELLLARCPNSKRIRELADELGIKETRFPKKDEDCLLCGLCVRMCEERMGKSTIGFANRGIAREVIPPFKERSEVCLGCGSCEFVCPTEAIKPEDICKKEIVPIASEFDENLSHRSVIYIPFPQAIPNKAVIDEENCIHFLTDKCEVCKEFCEADAIDFDQKEEVLNLEVGAVILAPGFEEFDARLKGEFGYGIYSNVVTSIEFERILS
;
A
#
# COMPACT_ATOMS: atom_id res chain seq x y z
N MET A 1 3.97 -16.23 24.25
CA MET A 1 4.78 -17.47 24.35
C MET A 1 5.57 -17.65 23.05
N MET A 2 6.78 -18.22 23.08
CA MET A 2 7.53 -18.55 21.85
C MET A 2 7.27 -20.00 21.43
N ILE A 3 7.16 -20.24 20.13
CA ILE A 3 6.92 -21.56 19.53
C ILE A 3 8.11 -21.93 18.63
N ASP A 4 8.57 -23.18 18.76
CA ASP A 4 9.65 -23.74 17.94
C ASP A 4 9.13 -24.33 16.62
N LEU A 5 9.79 -23.98 15.52
CA LEU A 5 9.59 -24.60 14.19
C LEU A 5 10.92 -24.71 13.43
N THR A 6 10.92 -25.48 12.34
CA THR A 6 12.05 -25.52 11.40
C THR A 6 11.58 -25.11 10.01
N ILE A 7 12.24 -24.15 9.37
CA ILE A 7 11.98 -23.77 7.97
C ILE A 7 13.25 -24.04 7.16
N ASP A 8 13.16 -24.88 6.13
CA ASP A 8 14.28 -25.23 5.24
C ASP A 8 15.57 -25.66 5.98
N GLY A 9 15.40 -26.37 7.09
CA GLY A 9 16.49 -26.85 7.95
C GLY A 9 16.95 -25.85 9.02
N GLN A 10 16.46 -24.62 9.01
CA GLN A 10 16.79 -23.60 10.01
C GLN A 10 15.79 -23.65 11.19
N PRO A 11 16.24 -23.92 12.43
CA PRO A 11 15.39 -23.84 13.61
C PRO A 11 15.08 -22.38 13.97
N LEU A 12 13.81 -22.07 14.23
CA LEU A 12 13.32 -20.76 14.61
C LEU A 12 12.50 -20.83 15.89
N LYS A 13 12.51 -19.71 16.61
CA LYS A 13 11.54 -19.38 17.64
C LYS A 13 10.77 -18.16 17.22
N VAL A 14 9.45 -18.27 17.18
CA VAL A 14 8.56 -17.16 16.82
C VAL A 14 7.48 -16.97 17.87
N GLU A 15 6.91 -15.78 17.91
CA GLU A 15 5.78 -15.51 18.80
C GLU A 15 4.57 -16.34 18.38
N GLU A 16 3.90 -16.88 19.39
CA GLU A 16 2.63 -17.57 19.22
C GLU A 16 1.62 -16.70 18.45
N GLY A 17 0.90 -17.32 17.52
CA GLY A 17 0.00 -16.61 16.62
C GLY A 17 0.67 -16.08 15.35
N SER A 18 1.99 -16.10 15.20
CA SER A 18 2.64 -15.77 13.93
C SER A 18 2.25 -16.75 12.81
N THR A 19 2.15 -16.26 11.58
CA THR A 19 1.99 -17.11 10.39
C THR A 19 3.34 -17.65 9.93
N ILE A 20 3.34 -18.74 9.14
CA ILE A 20 4.58 -19.27 8.56
C ILE A 20 5.25 -18.22 7.65
N LEU A 21 4.46 -17.42 6.92
CA LEU A 21 5.01 -16.36 6.07
C LEU A 21 5.79 -15.32 6.90
N GLN A 22 5.19 -14.83 7.98
CA GLN A 22 5.85 -13.88 8.90
C GLN A 22 7.11 -14.49 9.55
N ALA A 23 7.05 -15.77 9.92
CA ALA A 23 8.20 -16.49 10.44
C ALA A 23 9.35 -16.58 9.41
N ALA A 24 9.02 -16.87 8.15
CA ALA A 24 10.00 -16.94 7.06
C ALA A 24 10.64 -15.57 6.76
N GLU A 25 9.84 -14.49 6.78
CA GLU A 25 10.34 -13.11 6.57
C GLU A 25 11.39 -12.71 7.61
N ARG A 26 11.23 -13.11 8.88
CA ARG A 26 12.18 -12.79 9.97
C ARG A 26 13.59 -13.35 9.75
N VAL A 27 13.73 -14.41 8.98
CA VAL A 27 15.02 -15.04 8.65
C VAL A 27 15.42 -14.87 7.19
N GLY A 28 14.76 -13.95 6.48
CA GLY A 28 15.08 -13.63 5.09
C GLY A 28 14.71 -14.72 4.08
N ILE A 29 13.89 -15.72 4.46
CA ILE A 29 13.41 -16.73 3.53
C ILE A 29 12.24 -16.15 2.71
N LYS A 30 12.50 -15.87 1.44
CA LYS A 30 11.53 -15.27 0.52
C LYS A 30 10.50 -16.30 0.07
N ILE A 31 9.26 -16.18 0.55
CA ILE A 31 8.11 -16.92 0.02
C ILE A 31 7.31 -15.99 -0.90
N PRO A 32 7.07 -16.36 -2.18
CA PRO A 32 6.37 -15.48 -3.11
C PRO A 32 4.90 -15.30 -2.73
N THR A 33 4.39 -14.07 -2.87
CA THR A 33 3.00 -13.72 -2.60
C THR A 33 2.48 -12.72 -3.64
N LEU A 34 1.16 -12.74 -3.87
CA LEU A 34 0.46 -11.76 -4.72
C LEU A 34 -0.76 -11.13 -4.04
N CYS A 35 -1.42 -11.83 -3.11
CA CYS A 35 -2.60 -11.34 -2.40
C CYS A 35 -2.33 -11.03 -0.92
N TYR A 36 -1.07 -11.01 -0.51
CA TYR A 36 -0.66 -10.69 0.86
C TYR A 36 -0.09 -9.28 0.89
N HIS A 37 -0.45 -8.53 1.93
CA HIS A 37 0.11 -7.23 2.24
C HIS A 37 0.20 -7.15 3.76
N LYS A 38 1.31 -6.64 4.30
CA LYS A 38 1.57 -6.62 5.75
C LYS A 38 0.51 -5.83 6.52
N ALA A 39 0.01 -4.75 5.92
CA ALA A 39 -1.06 -3.95 6.50
C ALA A 39 -2.47 -4.59 6.35
N LEU A 40 -2.65 -5.81 5.85
CA LEU A 40 -4.00 -6.38 5.64
C LEU A 40 -4.13 -7.75 6.29
N SER A 41 -5.37 -8.12 6.61
CA SER A 41 -5.70 -9.45 7.12
C SER A 41 -5.29 -10.56 6.14
N PRO A 42 -4.83 -11.74 6.57
CA PRO A 42 -4.47 -12.80 5.62
C PRO A 42 -5.64 -13.41 4.84
N TYR A 43 -5.57 -13.39 3.50
CA TYR A 43 -6.68 -13.85 2.63
C TYR A 43 -6.44 -15.18 1.90
N GLY A 44 -5.21 -15.48 1.48
CA GLY A 44 -4.86 -16.79 0.91
C GLY A 44 -5.43 -17.12 -0.48
N ALA A 45 -5.96 -16.15 -1.23
CA ALA A 45 -6.60 -16.40 -2.53
C ALA A 45 -5.63 -16.82 -3.66
N CYS A 46 -4.45 -16.19 -3.77
CA CYS A 46 -3.55 -16.44 -4.90
C CYS A 46 -2.85 -17.81 -4.89
N ARG A 47 -2.76 -18.46 -3.71
CA ARG A 47 -2.08 -19.76 -3.51
C ARG A 47 -0.65 -19.83 -4.06
N ILE A 48 0.06 -18.70 -4.15
CA ILE A 48 1.49 -18.69 -4.52
C ILE A 48 2.38 -18.98 -3.30
N CYS A 49 1.93 -18.56 -2.11
CA CYS A 49 2.62 -18.76 -0.83
C CYS A 49 2.58 -20.21 -0.29
N LEU A 50 2.33 -21.20 -1.15
CA LEU A 50 2.22 -22.59 -0.72
C LEU A 50 3.56 -23.11 -0.21
N VAL A 51 3.53 -23.85 0.90
CA VAL A 51 4.68 -24.50 1.52
C VAL A 51 4.29 -25.92 1.92
N GLU A 52 5.26 -26.81 2.02
CA GLU A 52 5.02 -28.17 2.50
C GLU A 52 5.34 -28.26 3.98
N ILE A 53 4.33 -28.63 4.78
CA ILE A 53 4.43 -28.79 6.22
C ILE A 53 4.49 -30.28 6.53
N GLY A 54 5.56 -30.71 7.18
CA GLY A 54 5.75 -32.06 7.68
C GLY A 54 5.52 -32.15 9.20
N ARG A 55 4.79 -33.18 9.64
CA ARG A 55 4.61 -33.54 11.06
C ARG A 55 4.40 -35.04 11.18
N ASN A 56 5.14 -35.71 12.07
CA ASN A 56 4.99 -37.14 12.38
C ASN A 56 4.91 -38.06 11.14
N GLY A 57 5.78 -37.84 10.15
CA GLY A 57 5.83 -38.65 8.92
C GLY A 57 4.74 -38.34 7.89
N ARG A 58 3.80 -37.42 8.16
CA ARG A 58 2.82 -36.92 7.18
C ARG A 58 3.24 -35.55 6.67
N SER A 59 2.96 -35.26 5.40
CA SER A 59 3.15 -33.93 4.83
C SER A 59 1.92 -33.41 4.08
N GLN A 60 1.67 -32.11 4.21
CA GLN A 60 0.58 -31.42 3.54
C GLN A 60 1.07 -30.10 2.95
N ILE A 61 0.51 -29.71 1.81
CA ILE A 61 0.75 -28.38 1.25
C ILE A 61 -0.28 -27.42 1.85
N GLN A 62 0.19 -26.32 2.41
CA GLN A 62 -0.65 -25.29 3.03
C GLN A 62 -0.19 -23.90 2.60
N ALA A 63 -1.08 -22.91 2.70
CA ALA A 63 -0.75 -21.51 2.42
C ALA A 63 -0.04 -20.87 3.62
N SER A 64 1.22 -20.45 3.43
CA SER A 64 2.03 -19.91 4.53
C SER A 64 1.47 -18.60 5.12
N CYS A 65 0.77 -17.81 4.30
CA CYS A 65 0.19 -16.54 4.73
C CYS A 65 -0.95 -16.68 5.75
N GLN A 66 -1.65 -17.82 5.78
CA GLN A 66 -2.77 -18.05 6.72
C GLN A 66 -2.44 -19.06 7.81
N TYR A 67 -1.54 -20.00 7.53
CA TYR A 67 -1.22 -21.07 8.46
C TYR A 67 -0.45 -20.52 9.66
N ARG A 68 -1.06 -20.63 10.85
CA ARG A 68 -0.45 -20.25 12.13
C ARG A 68 0.59 -21.29 12.54
N VAL A 69 1.73 -20.83 13.02
CA VAL A 69 2.83 -21.72 13.42
C VAL A 69 2.39 -22.62 14.58
N GLN A 70 2.75 -23.90 14.48
CA GLN A 70 2.52 -24.90 15.51
C GLN A 70 3.87 -25.48 15.95
N SER A 71 3.98 -25.86 17.22
CA SER A 71 5.23 -26.40 17.76
C SER A 71 5.66 -27.69 17.07
N GLY A 72 6.92 -27.77 16.67
CA GLY A 72 7.54 -28.99 16.12
C GLY A 72 7.17 -29.31 14.67
N ILE A 73 6.65 -28.34 13.91
CA ILE A 73 6.46 -28.49 12.46
C ILE A 73 7.75 -28.26 11.69
N VAL A 74 7.93 -28.99 10.58
CA VAL A 74 9.02 -28.78 9.63
C VAL A 74 8.44 -28.27 8.33
N VAL A 75 8.79 -27.05 7.95
CA VAL A 75 8.34 -26.38 6.73
C VAL A 75 9.42 -26.48 5.67
N ARG A 76 9.01 -26.85 4.45
CA ARG A 76 9.85 -26.84 3.25
C ARG A 76 9.25 -25.87 2.25
N THR A 77 9.98 -24.82 1.86
CA THR A 77 9.47 -23.77 0.98
C THR A 77 9.70 -24.04 -0.50
N SER A 78 10.59 -24.99 -0.82
CA SER A 78 11.09 -25.28 -2.17
C SER A 78 11.11 -26.79 -2.50
N SER A 79 10.27 -27.59 -1.84
CA SER A 79 10.14 -29.02 -2.20
C SER A 79 9.62 -29.19 -3.64
N GLU A 80 9.92 -30.32 -4.28
CA GLU A 80 9.45 -30.62 -5.64
C GLU A 80 7.93 -30.48 -5.75
N ARG A 81 7.20 -30.95 -4.74
CA ARG A 81 5.74 -30.85 -4.66
C ARG A 81 5.28 -29.39 -4.63
N VAL A 82 5.94 -28.54 -3.83
CA VAL A 82 5.63 -27.09 -3.75
C VAL A 82 5.92 -26.38 -5.07
N ILE A 83 7.11 -26.60 -5.65
CA ILE A 83 7.50 -25.97 -6.92
C ILE A 83 6.53 -26.37 -8.02
N ARG A 84 6.19 -27.67 -8.13
CA ARG A 84 5.21 -28.16 -9.11
C ARG A 84 3.83 -27.53 -8.93
N THR A 85 3.34 -27.41 -7.71
CA THR A 85 2.03 -26.76 -7.45
C THR A 85 2.07 -25.27 -7.76
N ARG A 86 3.14 -24.55 -7.37
CA ARG A 86 3.30 -23.13 -7.71
C ARG A 86 3.31 -22.92 -9.22
N LYS A 87 3.99 -23.78 -9.99
CA LYS A 87 3.99 -23.70 -11.45
C LYS A 87 2.57 -23.75 -12.04
N ILE A 88 1.76 -24.70 -11.58
CA ILE A 88 0.35 -24.82 -12.02
C ILE A 88 -0.45 -23.56 -11.66
N MET A 89 -0.29 -23.04 -10.44
CA MET A 89 -0.98 -21.81 -10.02
C MET A 89 -0.57 -20.61 -10.89
N VAL A 90 0.71 -20.46 -11.18
CA VAL A 90 1.22 -19.37 -12.03
C VAL A 90 0.78 -19.53 -13.48
N GLU A 91 0.72 -20.74 -14.03
CA GLU A 91 0.15 -20.98 -15.36
C GLU A 91 -1.33 -20.59 -15.44
N LEU A 92 -2.11 -20.86 -14.39
CA LEU A 92 -3.52 -20.45 -14.31
C LEU A 92 -3.65 -18.91 -14.20
N LEU A 93 -2.79 -18.27 -13.41
CA LEU A 93 -2.75 -16.81 -13.30
C LEU A 93 -2.31 -16.16 -14.62
N LEU A 94 -1.33 -16.74 -15.31
CA LEU A 94 -0.85 -16.26 -16.61
C LEU A 94 -1.91 -16.46 -17.70
N ALA A 95 -2.72 -17.53 -17.63
CA ALA A 95 -3.86 -17.71 -18.53
C ALA A 95 -4.95 -16.66 -18.29
N ARG A 96 -5.18 -16.30 -17.03
CA ARG A 96 -6.17 -15.26 -16.70
C ARG A 96 -5.67 -13.87 -17.07
N CYS A 97 -4.48 -13.50 -16.62
CA CYS A 97 -3.89 -12.17 -16.72
C CYS A 97 -2.57 -12.19 -17.51
N PRO A 98 -2.61 -12.49 -18.81
CA PRO A 98 -1.40 -12.64 -19.61
C PRO A 98 -0.64 -11.33 -19.77
N ASN A 99 -1.28 -10.16 -19.69
CA ASN A 99 -0.61 -8.88 -19.92
C ASN A 99 0.03 -8.26 -18.66
N SER A 100 -0.24 -8.82 -17.48
CA SER A 100 0.34 -8.32 -16.24
C SER A 100 1.85 -8.57 -16.19
N LYS A 101 2.64 -7.50 -16.08
CA LYS A 101 4.09 -7.56 -15.88
C LYS A 101 4.46 -8.41 -14.67
N ARG A 102 3.79 -8.19 -13.54
CA ARG A 102 4.06 -8.90 -12.28
C ARG A 102 3.87 -10.41 -12.37
N ILE A 103 2.85 -10.86 -13.11
CA ILE A 103 2.59 -12.30 -13.30
C ILE A 103 3.62 -12.91 -14.25
N ARG A 104 4.05 -12.18 -15.28
CA ARG A 104 5.13 -12.62 -16.18
C ARG A 104 6.47 -12.76 -15.45
N GLU A 105 6.84 -11.79 -14.61
CA GLU A 105 8.02 -11.88 -13.75
C GLU A 105 8.00 -13.15 -12.89
N LEU A 106 6.86 -13.45 -12.27
CA LEU A 106 6.70 -14.65 -11.45
C LEU A 106 6.74 -15.95 -12.29
N ALA A 107 6.25 -15.90 -13.53
CA ALA A 107 6.33 -17.01 -14.48
C ALA A 107 7.79 -17.27 -14.89
N ASP A 108 8.55 -16.21 -15.17
CA ASP A 108 9.97 -16.27 -15.52
C ASP A 108 10.81 -16.82 -14.36
N GLU A 109 10.56 -16.38 -13.12
CA GLU A 109 11.19 -16.92 -11.91
C GLU A 109 11.01 -18.44 -11.76
N LEU A 110 9.91 -19.00 -12.29
CA LEU A 110 9.60 -20.43 -12.27
C LEU A 110 9.94 -21.16 -13.58
N GLY A 111 10.49 -20.46 -14.58
CA GLY A 111 10.84 -21.00 -15.88
C GLY A 111 9.63 -21.38 -16.75
N ILE A 112 8.52 -20.65 -16.64
CA ILE A 112 7.28 -20.85 -17.41
C ILE A 112 7.26 -19.85 -18.57
N LYS A 113 7.43 -20.34 -19.80
CA LYS A 113 7.38 -19.48 -21.00
C LYS A 113 5.95 -19.22 -21.49
N GLU A 114 5.12 -20.27 -21.46
CA GLU A 114 3.74 -20.21 -21.92
C GLU A 114 2.84 -21.02 -20.99
N THR A 115 1.57 -20.64 -20.95
CA THR A 115 0.54 -21.38 -20.22
C THR A 115 -0.09 -22.46 -21.10
N ARG A 116 -0.37 -23.62 -20.52
CA ARG A 116 -1.10 -24.73 -21.18
C ARG A 116 -2.61 -24.54 -21.14
N PHE A 117 -3.11 -23.53 -20.43
CA PHE A 117 -4.52 -23.24 -20.28
C PHE A 117 -4.97 -22.18 -21.30
N PRO A 118 -6.25 -22.18 -21.73
CA PRO A 118 -6.77 -21.15 -22.62
C PRO A 118 -6.71 -19.77 -21.95
N LYS A 119 -6.20 -18.79 -22.69
CA LYS A 119 -6.10 -17.40 -22.21
C LYS A 119 -7.50 -16.77 -22.14
N LYS A 120 -7.72 -15.96 -21.10
CA LYS A 120 -8.97 -15.21 -20.87
C LYS A 120 -8.81 -13.70 -21.03
N ASP A 121 -7.57 -13.22 -21.12
CA ASP A 121 -7.23 -11.81 -21.34
C ASP A 121 -7.92 -10.83 -20.37
N GLU A 122 -7.97 -11.19 -19.09
CA GLU A 122 -8.49 -10.35 -18.00
C GLU A 122 -7.35 -9.66 -17.26
N ASP A 123 -7.51 -8.42 -16.80
CA ASP A 123 -6.41 -7.74 -16.08
C ASP A 123 -6.39 -8.06 -14.57
N CYS A 124 -7.54 -8.42 -13.98
CA CYS A 124 -7.68 -8.63 -12.54
C CYS A 124 -7.54 -10.10 -12.12
N LEU A 125 -6.57 -10.39 -11.24
CA LEU A 125 -6.36 -11.74 -10.69
C LEU A 125 -7.28 -12.12 -9.52
N LEU A 126 -8.20 -11.23 -9.13
CA LEU A 126 -9.11 -11.40 -7.99
C LEU A 126 -8.39 -11.61 -6.64
N CYS A 127 -7.27 -10.91 -6.44
CA CYS A 127 -6.48 -10.98 -5.20
C CYS A 127 -7.21 -10.39 -3.98
N GLY A 128 -8.17 -9.51 -4.20
CA GLY A 128 -8.92 -8.81 -3.14
C GLY A 128 -8.09 -7.88 -2.29
N LEU A 129 -6.89 -7.47 -2.72
CA LEU A 129 -6.08 -6.48 -2.00
C LEU A 129 -6.76 -5.12 -1.99
N CYS A 130 -7.24 -4.65 -3.15
CA CYS A 130 -7.96 -3.39 -3.28
C CYS A 130 -9.23 -3.34 -2.41
N VAL A 131 -10.06 -4.39 -2.47
CA VAL A 131 -11.30 -4.51 -1.67
C VAL A 131 -10.99 -4.42 -0.17
N ARG A 132 -10.03 -5.23 0.31
CA ARG A 132 -9.65 -5.23 1.72
C ARG A 132 -8.97 -3.95 2.15
N MET A 133 -8.15 -3.32 1.31
CA MET A 133 -7.56 -2.03 1.63
C MET A 133 -8.63 -0.96 1.80
N CYS A 134 -9.63 -0.94 0.92
CA CYS A 134 -10.74 0.00 0.99
C CYS A 134 -11.65 -0.21 2.23
N GLU A 135 -11.85 -1.46 2.63
CA GLU A 135 -12.70 -1.84 3.77
C GLU A 135 -11.96 -1.80 5.11
N GLU A 136 -10.86 -2.54 5.23
CA GLU A 136 -10.13 -2.78 6.49
C GLU A 136 -9.32 -1.56 6.93
N ARG A 137 -8.75 -0.80 5.98
CA ARG A 137 -7.84 0.33 6.29
C ARG A 137 -8.42 1.69 5.99
N MET A 138 -9.01 1.87 4.82
CA MET A 138 -9.60 3.16 4.43
C MET A 138 -11.03 3.33 4.94
N GLY A 139 -11.69 2.26 5.38
CA GLY A 139 -12.99 2.34 6.06
C GLY A 139 -14.20 2.73 5.23
N LYS A 140 -14.09 2.84 3.90
CA LYS A 140 -15.20 3.30 3.03
C LYS A 140 -15.92 2.19 2.28
N SER A 141 -15.26 1.05 2.03
CA SER A 141 -15.83 -0.11 1.32
C SER A 141 -16.52 0.25 -0.01
N THR A 142 -15.91 1.15 -0.80
CA THR A 142 -16.49 1.63 -2.08
C THR A 142 -16.36 0.63 -3.23
N ILE A 143 -15.61 -0.44 -3.02
CA ILE A 143 -15.41 -1.54 -3.98
C ILE A 143 -15.56 -2.87 -3.28
N GLY A 144 -16.10 -3.85 -3.99
CA GLY A 144 -16.35 -5.18 -3.46
C GLY A 144 -16.28 -6.26 -4.53
N PHE A 145 -16.48 -7.50 -4.11
CA PHE A 145 -16.65 -8.61 -5.04
C PHE A 145 -18.12 -8.79 -5.40
N ALA A 146 -18.42 -8.83 -6.70
CA ALA A 146 -19.71 -9.22 -7.22
C ALA A 146 -19.66 -10.60 -7.89
N ASN A 147 -20.83 -11.22 -8.04
CA ASN A 147 -21.02 -12.54 -8.64
C ASN A 147 -20.24 -13.67 -7.93
N ARG A 148 -20.22 -14.86 -8.53
CA ARG A 148 -19.55 -16.06 -7.99
C ARG A 148 -18.87 -16.86 -9.10
N GLY A 149 -17.91 -17.69 -8.70
CA GLY A 149 -17.19 -18.59 -9.61
C GLY A 149 -16.46 -17.81 -10.70
N ILE A 150 -16.65 -18.22 -11.95
CA ILE A 150 -15.96 -17.64 -13.12
C ILE A 150 -16.43 -16.21 -13.41
N ALA A 151 -17.67 -15.86 -13.07
CA ALA A 151 -18.23 -14.53 -13.28
C ALA A 151 -17.83 -13.50 -12.21
N ARG A 152 -17.02 -13.90 -11.22
CA ARG A 152 -16.62 -13.03 -10.11
C ARG A 152 -15.77 -11.87 -10.62
N GLU A 153 -16.14 -10.66 -10.23
CA GLU A 153 -15.47 -9.41 -10.60
C GLU A 153 -15.33 -8.48 -9.39
N VAL A 154 -14.39 -7.53 -9.45
CA VAL A 154 -14.24 -6.45 -8.48
C VAL A 154 -14.87 -5.20 -9.08
N ILE A 155 -15.92 -4.68 -8.45
CA ILE A 155 -16.69 -3.53 -8.94
C ILE A 155 -17.15 -2.65 -7.76
N PRO A 156 -17.43 -1.36 -8.01
CA PRO A 156 -18.20 -0.58 -7.05
C PRO A 156 -19.67 -1.08 -6.99
N PRO A 157 -20.40 -0.79 -5.90
CA PRO A 157 -21.82 -1.12 -5.78
C PRO A 157 -22.60 -0.66 -7.02
N PHE A 158 -23.43 -1.56 -7.57
CA PHE A 158 -24.24 -1.32 -8.76
C PHE A 158 -23.48 -0.91 -10.03
N LYS A 159 -22.14 -1.06 -10.06
CA LYS A 159 -21.26 -0.55 -11.13
C LYS A 159 -21.33 0.97 -11.29
N GLU A 160 -21.67 1.69 -10.22
CA GLU A 160 -21.74 3.15 -10.22
C GLU A 160 -20.57 3.77 -9.44
N ARG A 161 -20.11 4.94 -9.90
CA ARG A 161 -19.08 5.70 -9.20
C ARG A 161 -19.61 6.19 -7.86
N SER A 162 -18.79 6.02 -6.83
CA SER A 162 -19.11 6.30 -5.44
C SER A 162 -18.74 7.73 -5.05
N GLU A 163 -19.69 8.46 -4.47
CA GLU A 163 -19.50 9.79 -3.86
C GLU A 163 -18.75 9.72 -2.53
N VAL A 164 -18.85 8.58 -1.83
CA VAL A 164 -18.19 8.38 -0.52
C VAL A 164 -16.72 7.97 -0.67
N CYS A 165 -16.26 7.73 -1.89
CA CYS A 165 -14.85 7.49 -2.17
C CYS A 165 -14.03 8.74 -1.85
N LEU A 166 -12.90 8.55 -1.15
CA LEU A 166 -12.00 9.65 -0.78
C LEU A 166 -11.01 10.00 -1.89
N GLY A 167 -10.93 9.21 -2.98
CA GLY A 167 -9.91 9.43 -4.02
C GLY A 167 -8.48 9.10 -3.57
N CYS A 168 -8.30 8.39 -2.46
CA CYS A 168 -6.99 8.16 -1.83
C CYS A 168 -5.96 7.30 -2.62
N GLY A 169 -6.30 6.77 -3.80
CA GLY A 169 -5.40 5.95 -4.63
C GLY A 169 -4.94 4.61 -4.01
N SER A 170 -5.31 4.31 -2.77
CA SER A 170 -4.78 3.14 -2.05
C SER A 170 -5.11 1.80 -2.71
N CYS A 171 -6.24 1.72 -3.42
CA CYS A 171 -6.65 0.51 -4.12
C CYS A 171 -5.79 0.22 -5.36
N GLU A 172 -5.36 1.26 -6.07
CA GLU A 172 -4.44 1.19 -7.21
C GLU A 172 -3.03 0.83 -6.73
N PHE A 173 -2.54 1.51 -5.70
CA PHE A 173 -1.21 1.26 -5.13
C PHE A 173 -0.98 -0.20 -4.73
N VAL A 174 -1.98 -0.85 -4.11
CA VAL A 174 -1.87 -2.26 -3.68
C VAL A 174 -2.16 -3.27 -4.79
N CYS A 175 -2.53 -2.83 -6.00
CA CYS A 175 -2.95 -3.73 -7.07
C CYS A 175 -1.74 -4.34 -7.79
N PRO A 176 -1.47 -5.65 -7.68
CA PRO A 176 -0.28 -6.26 -8.26
C PRO A 176 -0.31 -6.33 -9.79
N THR A 177 -1.48 -6.11 -10.41
CA THR A 177 -1.67 -6.21 -11.87
C THR A 177 -2.09 -4.89 -12.50
N GLU A 178 -2.15 -3.80 -11.73
CA GLU A 178 -2.58 -2.47 -12.23
C GLU A 178 -3.98 -2.49 -12.89
N ALA A 179 -4.82 -3.46 -12.50
CA ALA A 179 -6.12 -3.68 -13.13
C ALA A 179 -7.22 -2.74 -12.64
N ILE A 180 -7.01 -2.06 -11.52
CA ILE A 180 -8.02 -1.21 -10.90
C ILE A 180 -7.69 0.25 -11.19
N LYS A 181 -8.71 0.99 -11.61
CA LYS A 181 -8.62 2.40 -11.97
C LYS A 181 -9.48 3.20 -11.01
N PRO A 182 -8.89 4.02 -10.13
CA PRO A 182 -9.64 4.84 -9.18
C PRO A 182 -10.69 5.73 -9.83
N GLU A 183 -10.49 6.15 -11.08
CA GLU A 183 -11.40 7.00 -11.86
C GLU A 183 -12.73 6.29 -12.19
N ASP A 184 -12.72 4.96 -12.26
CA ASP A 184 -13.92 4.15 -12.49
C ASP A 184 -14.73 3.92 -11.20
N ILE A 185 -14.17 4.30 -10.05
CA ILE A 185 -14.73 4.07 -8.72
C ILE A 185 -15.13 5.38 -8.06
N CYS A 186 -14.28 6.39 -8.16
CA CYS A 186 -14.44 7.68 -7.49
C CYS A 186 -15.24 8.63 -8.38
N LYS A 187 -16.27 9.27 -7.81
CA LYS A 187 -16.96 10.35 -8.52
C LYS A 187 -16.23 11.69 -8.41
N LYS A 188 -15.47 11.89 -7.33
CA LYS A 188 -14.62 13.06 -7.14
C LYS A 188 -13.39 12.99 -8.03
N GLU A 189 -12.94 14.15 -8.49
CA GLU A 189 -11.66 14.27 -9.18
C GLU A 189 -10.52 13.95 -8.19
N ILE A 190 -9.57 13.16 -8.65
CA ILE A 190 -8.42 12.75 -7.83
C ILE A 190 -7.32 13.74 -8.12
N VAL A 191 -7.13 14.67 -7.18
CA VAL A 191 -6.13 15.73 -7.26
C VAL A 191 -5.06 15.45 -6.22
N PRO A 192 -3.77 15.40 -6.59
CA PRO A 192 -2.69 15.32 -5.62
C PRO A 192 -2.67 16.54 -4.69
N ILE A 193 -2.19 16.36 -3.47
CA ILE A 193 -2.05 17.46 -2.51
C ILE A 193 -0.89 18.35 -2.99
N ALA A 194 -1.18 19.63 -3.23
CA ALA A 194 -0.18 20.59 -3.66
C ALA A 194 0.76 20.94 -2.50
N SER A 195 2.05 21.14 -2.81
CA SER A 195 3.04 21.59 -1.84
C SER A 195 2.94 23.12 -1.72
N GLU A 196 2.51 23.60 -0.55
CA GLU A 196 2.47 25.04 -0.26
C GLU A 196 3.88 25.63 -0.22
N PHE A 197 4.87 24.84 0.20
CA PHE A 197 6.26 25.26 0.19
C PHE A 197 6.79 25.48 -1.24
N ASP A 198 6.38 24.66 -2.20
CA ASP A 198 6.83 24.74 -3.60
C ASP A 198 5.88 25.55 -4.50
N GLU A 199 5.12 26.50 -3.94
CA GLU A 199 4.17 27.35 -4.70
C GLU A 199 3.16 26.55 -5.54
N ASN A 200 2.73 25.39 -5.05
CA ASN A 200 1.85 24.46 -5.76
C ASN A 200 2.40 23.92 -7.09
N LEU A 201 3.71 24.11 -7.37
CA LEU A 201 4.39 23.56 -8.54
C LEU A 201 4.67 22.07 -8.40
N SER A 202 4.67 21.57 -7.16
CA SER A 202 4.94 20.18 -6.81
C SER A 202 3.79 19.60 -5.96
N HIS A 203 3.89 18.31 -5.66
CA HIS A 203 2.95 17.62 -4.80
C HIS A 203 3.64 17.16 -3.52
N ARG A 204 2.91 17.19 -2.39
CA ARG A 204 3.37 16.66 -1.11
C ARG A 204 2.53 15.47 -0.67
N SER A 205 3.05 14.75 0.32
CA SER A 205 2.29 13.70 1.00
C SER A 205 1.54 14.27 2.22
N VAL A 206 0.61 13.48 2.77
CA VAL A 206 -0.15 13.84 3.98
C VAL A 206 0.77 14.03 5.20
N ILE A 207 1.85 13.26 5.29
CA ILE A 207 2.85 13.40 6.36
C ILE A 207 4.07 14.09 5.76
N TYR A 208 4.36 15.31 6.17
CA TYR A 208 5.37 16.14 5.52
C TYR A 208 6.09 17.04 6.51
N ILE A 209 7.26 17.53 6.13
CA ILE A 209 7.95 18.58 6.86
C ILE A 209 7.52 19.90 6.21
N PRO A 210 7.02 20.91 6.96
CA PRO A 210 6.48 22.13 6.39
C PRO A 210 7.44 22.86 5.43
N PHE A 211 8.74 22.85 5.75
CA PHE A 211 9.80 23.34 4.87
C PHE A 211 11.15 22.74 5.30
N PRO A 212 12.17 22.65 4.42
CA PRO A 212 13.44 21.98 4.70
C PRO A 212 14.21 22.47 5.94
N GLN A 213 13.98 23.73 6.34
CA GLN A 213 14.63 24.39 7.47
C GLN A 213 13.67 24.62 8.66
N ALA A 214 12.59 23.84 8.76
CA ALA A 214 11.62 23.98 9.84
C ALA A 214 12.29 23.95 11.22
N ILE A 215 11.88 24.84 12.12
CA ILE A 215 12.32 24.88 13.51
C ILE A 215 11.07 24.80 14.40
N PRO A 216 10.79 23.65 15.04
CA PRO A 216 11.57 22.41 15.00
C PRO A 216 11.46 21.67 13.66
N ASN A 217 12.51 20.96 13.25
CA ASN A 217 12.50 20.16 12.02
C ASN A 217 11.76 18.84 12.26
N LYS A 218 10.44 18.92 12.35
CA LYS A 218 9.55 17.80 12.65
C LYS A 218 8.53 17.65 11.53
N ALA A 219 8.22 16.40 11.20
CA ALA A 219 7.10 16.09 10.33
C ALA A 219 5.79 16.38 11.05
N VAL A 220 4.80 16.85 10.30
CA VAL A 220 3.42 17.08 10.73
C VAL A 220 2.49 16.21 9.90
N ILE A 221 1.29 15.96 10.44
CA ILE A 221 0.23 15.24 9.74
C ILE A 221 -0.80 16.27 9.29
N ASP A 222 -1.10 16.31 7.99
CA ASP A 222 -2.19 17.09 7.43
C ASP A 222 -3.54 16.51 7.88
N GLU A 223 -4.19 17.15 8.84
CA GLU A 223 -5.45 16.67 9.42
C GLU A 223 -6.60 16.62 8.40
N GLU A 224 -6.61 17.54 7.43
CA GLU A 224 -7.70 17.65 6.45
C GLU A 224 -7.66 16.52 5.42
N ASN A 225 -6.47 16.07 5.05
CA ASN A 225 -6.27 15.06 4.01
C ASN A 225 -5.95 13.66 4.57
N CYS A 226 -5.62 13.54 5.86
CA CYS A 226 -5.26 12.26 6.44
C CYS A 226 -6.46 11.32 6.60
N ILE A 227 -6.34 10.12 6.05
CA ILE A 227 -7.39 9.10 6.11
C ILE A 227 -7.70 8.68 7.56
N HIS A 228 -6.73 8.75 8.48
CA HIS A 228 -6.97 8.50 9.91
C HIS A 228 -8.02 9.48 10.43
N PHE A 229 -7.78 10.79 10.31
CA PHE A 229 -8.70 11.82 10.80
C PHE A 229 -10.03 11.85 10.04
N LEU A 230 -10.03 11.47 8.76
CA LEU A 230 -11.26 11.40 7.95
C LEU A 230 -12.15 10.17 8.22
N THR A 231 -11.62 9.10 8.82
CA THR A 231 -12.33 7.81 8.92
C THR A 231 -12.22 7.08 10.25
N ASP A 232 -11.31 7.51 11.12
CA ASP A 232 -10.97 6.90 12.41
C ASP A 232 -10.57 5.41 12.28
N LYS A 233 -9.94 5.03 11.15
CA LYS A 233 -9.54 3.63 10.88
C LYS A 233 -8.11 3.43 10.39
N CYS A 234 -7.55 4.37 9.64
CA CYS A 234 -6.24 4.17 9.04
C CYS A 234 -5.14 4.38 10.09
N GLU A 235 -4.34 3.35 10.37
CA GLU A 235 -3.18 3.45 11.27
C GLU A 235 -1.90 2.87 10.64
N VAL A 236 -1.88 2.78 9.30
CA VAL A 236 -0.79 2.12 8.57
C VAL A 236 0.56 2.79 8.85
N CYS A 237 0.63 4.12 8.93
CA CYS A 237 1.90 4.79 9.24
C CYS A 237 2.44 4.43 10.63
N LYS A 238 1.56 4.25 11.63
CA LYS A 238 1.94 3.85 13.00
C LYS A 238 2.49 2.42 13.03
N GLU A 239 1.87 1.49 12.31
CA GLU A 239 2.32 0.08 12.24
C GLU A 239 3.71 -0.11 11.62
N PHE A 240 4.11 0.76 10.70
CA PHE A 240 5.39 0.69 9.99
C PHE A 240 6.43 1.68 10.51
N CYS A 241 6.07 2.53 11.48
CA CYS A 241 6.99 3.49 12.08
C CYS A 241 7.89 2.79 13.11
N GLU A 242 9.09 2.40 12.71
CA GLU A 242 10.08 1.79 13.61
C GLU A 242 10.53 2.73 14.75
N ALA A 243 10.41 4.05 14.54
CA ALA A 243 10.78 5.07 15.51
C ALA A 243 9.68 5.39 16.53
N ASP A 244 8.48 4.80 16.39
CA ASP A 244 7.30 5.08 17.24
C ASP A 244 6.98 6.58 17.35
N ALA A 245 7.08 7.29 16.21
CA ALA A 245 6.98 8.75 16.14
C ALA A 245 5.57 9.27 15.77
N ILE A 246 4.60 8.39 15.54
CA ILE A 246 3.25 8.75 15.10
C ILE A 246 2.32 8.87 16.31
N ASP A 247 1.91 10.10 16.62
CA ASP A 247 0.92 10.40 17.63
C ASP A 247 -0.28 11.11 16.98
N PHE A 248 -1.43 10.44 16.95
CA PHE A 248 -2.68 11.00 16.40
C PHE A 248 -3.47 11.81 17.43
N ASP A 249 -3.12 11.68 18.72
CA ASP A 249 -3.80 12.36 19.83
C ASP A 249 -3.08 13.64 20.24
N GLN A 250 -1.95 13.96 19.59
CA GLN A 250 -1.20 15.19 19.84
C GLN A 250 -2.07 16.42 19.53
N LYS A 251 -2.16 17.35 20.49
CA LYS A 251 -2.95 18.59 20.36
C LYS A 251 -2.06 19.81 20.36
N GLU A 252 -2.58 20.89 19.79
CA GLU A 252 -1.97 22.21 19.91
C GLU A 252 -1.89 22.62 21.39
N GLU A 253 -0.72 23.10 21.81
CA GLU A 253 -0.46 23.57 23.16
C GLU A 253 -0.09 25.06 23.14
N VAL A 254 -0.77 25.84 23.98
CA VAL A 254 -0.41 27.24 24.20
C VAL A 254 0.60 27.32 25.34
N LEU A 255 1.85 27.64 25.02
CA LEU A 255 2.92 27.76 26.00
C LEU A 255 3.03 29.19 26.51
N ASN A 256 2.94 29.37 27.84
CA ASN A 256 3.24 30.64 28.49
C ASN A 256 4.71 30.64 28.90
N LEU A 257 5.51 31.48 28.25
CA LEU A 257 6.96 31.57 28.47
C LEU A 257 7.31 32.90 29.13
N GLU A 258 8.00 32.84 30.28
CA GLU A 258 8.63 34.04 30.87
C GLU A 258 9.93 34.34 30.13
N VAL A 259 9.88 35.35 29.26
CA VAL A 259 11.02 35.75 28.42
C VAL A 259 11.46 37.18 28.73
N GLY A 260 12.77 37.42 28.70
CA GLY A 260 13.34 38.75 28.94
C GLY A 260 13.17 39.73 27.77
N ALA A 261 12.99 39.21 26.55
CA ALA A 261 12.72 39.99 25.34
C ALA A 261 11.99 39.13 24.32
N VAL A 262 11.10 39.75 23.54
CA VAL A 262 10.42 39.14 22.38
C VAL A 262 10.92 39.85 21.12
N ILE A 263 11.46 39.10 20.16
CA ILE A 263 11.82 39.62 18.84
C ILE A 263 10.72 39.18 17.88
N LEU A 264 9.97 40.14 17.34
CA LEU A 264 8.91 39.89 16.36
C LEU A 264 9.44 40.21 14.95
N ALA A 265 9.42 39.21 14.07
CA ALA A 265 9.69 39.37 12.64
C ALA A 265 8.47 38.89 11.86
N PRO A 266 7.45 39.75 11.64
CA PRO A 266 6.14 39.34 11.12
C PRO A 266 6.16 38.90 9.64
N GLY A 267 7.32 38.90 8.99
CA GLY A 267 7.45 38.62 7.57
C GLY A 267 6.75 39.66 6.70
N PHE A 268 6.58 39.32 5.43
CA PHE A 268 5.74 40.02 4.48
C PHE A 268 4.83 39.00 3.81
N GLU A 269 3.60 39.38 3.50
CA GLU A 269 2.70 38.56 2.68
C GLU A 269 3.15 38.67 1.22
N GLU A 270 3.07 37.56 0.50
CA GLU A 270 3.43 37.53 -0.92
C GLU A 270 2.44 38.33 -1.75
N PHE A 271 2.96 39.04 -2.76
CA PHE A 271 2.11 39.81 -3.66
C PHE A 271 1.39 38.88 -4.64
N ASP A 272 0.06 38.96 -4.69
CA ASP A 272 -0.72 38.24 -5.70
C ASP A 272 -0.46 38.79 -7.11
N ALA A 273 0.41 38.10 -7.86
CA ALA A 273 0.82 38.47 -9.21
C ALA A 273 -0.36 38.51 -10.21
N ARG A 274 -1.50 37.87 -9.92
CA ARG A 274 -2.70 37.92 -10.76
C ARG A 274 -3.31 39.32 -10.83
N LEU A 275 -3.05 40.17 -9.83
CA LEU A 275 -3.46 41.58 -9.83
C LEU A 275 -2.73 42.39 -10.91
N LYS A 276 -1.62 41.88 -11.45
CA LYS A 276 -0.81 42.48 -12.51
C LYS A 276 -0.99 41.73 -13.83
N GLY A 277 -2.22 41.74 -14.32
CA GLY A 277 -2.61 41.06 -15.56
C GLY A 277 -1.79 41.45 -16.79
N GLU A 278 -1.13 42.62 -16.79
CA GLU A 278 -0.24 43.04 -17.87
C GLU A 278 0.95 42.11 -18.11
N PHE A 279 1.37 41.35 -17.09
CA PHE A 279 2.47 40.38 -17.21
C PHE A 279 2.00 38.98 -17.61
N GLY A 280 0.69 38.71 -17.61
CA GLY A 280 0.13 37.43 -18.07
C GLY A 280 0.36 36.24 -17.14
N TYR A 281 0.61 36.48 -15.85
CA TYR A 281 0.71 35.43 -14.82
C TYR A 281 -0.61 34.64 -14.71
N GLY A 282 -0.53 33.31 -14.70
CA GLY A 282 -1.70 32.41 -14.74
C GLY A 282 -2.30 32.19 -16.15
N ILE A 283 -1.82 32.88 -17.18
CA ILE A 283 -2.22 32.69 -18.59
C ILE A 283 -1.11 31.97 -19.36
N TYR A 284 0.12 32.46 -19.22
CA TYR A 284 1.29 31.88 -19.87
C TYR A 284 2.07 31.00 -18.89
N SER A 285 2.35 29.76 -19.28
CA SER A 285 3.05 28.78 -18.44
C SER A 285 4.50 29.16 -18.12
N ASN A 286 5.10 30.09 -18.88
CA ASN A 286 6.47 30.54 -18.70
C ASN A 286 6.57 31.90 -17.98
N VAL A 287 5.47 32.42 -17.44
CA VAL A 287 5.46 33.61 -16.57
C VAL A 287 5.33 33.12 -15.14
N VAL A 288 6.37 33.34 -14.34
CA VAL A 288 6.46 32.89 -12.95
C VAL A 288 6.85 34.05 -12.03
N THR A 289 6.50 33.95 -10.76
CA THR A 289 6.95 34.85 -9.71
C THR A 289 8.42 34.59 -9.37
N SER A 290 9.05 35.53 -8.66
CA SER A 290 10.43 35.33 -8.18
C SER A 290 10.56 34.11 -7.26
N ILE A 291 9.54 33.83 -6.44
CA ILE A 291 9.55 32.74 -5.47
C ILE A 291 9.35 31.40 -6.18
N GLU A 292 8.41 31.31 -7.12
CA GLU A 292 8.26 30.15 -7.99
C GLU A 292 9.56 29.86 -8.75
N PHE A 293 10.22 30.90 -9.27
CA PHE A 293 11.51 30.73 -9.95
C PHE A 293 12.59 30.18 -9.02
N GLU A 294 12.65 30.65 -7.77
CA GLU A 294 13.55 30.09 -6.75
C GLU A 294 13.24 28.61 -6.48
N ARG A 295 11.96 28.22 -6.37
CA ARG A 295 11.53 26.83 -6.16
C ARG A 295 11.84 25.93 -7.35
N ILE A 296 11.75 26.45 -8.57
CA ILE A 296 12.13 25.70 -9.79
C ILE A 296 13.63 25.41 -9.82
N LEU A 297 14.46 26.29 -9.24
CA LEU A 297 15.91 26.14 -9.23
C LEU A 297 16.46 25.30 -8.06
N SER A 298 15.71 25.19 -6.95
CA SER A 298 16.08 24.46 -5.74
C SER A 298 15.75 22.98 -5.81
#